data_AF-A0A9N9PDY9-F1
#
_entry.id   AF-A0A9N9PDY9-F1
#
_cell.length_a   1.000
_cell.length_b   1.000
_cell.length_c   1.000
_cell.angle_alpha   90.00
_cell.angle_beta   90.00
_cell.angle_gamma   90.00
#
_symmetry.space_group_name_H-M   'P 1'
#
loop_
_entity.id
_entity.type
_entity.pdbx_description
1 polymer ?
#
loop_
_entity_poly.entity_id
_entity_poly.type
_entity_poly.pdbx_seq_one_letter_code
_entity_poly.pdbx_strand_id
1 'polypeptide(L)'
;MSQPPTVNDFRSVYNLVELELEDYEENELVLDTIHDLKSFFQNSNNCTCRIKQKDLRTCFEKVGFKRFFERHFELKALEERELELFVKSQLTSFEISDEKEKNKTPRHTYRYNYNYSLPL
;
A
#
# COMPACT_ATOMS: atom_id res chain seq x y z
N MET A 1 -12.87 28.62 -11.14
CA MET A 1 -11.53 28.00 -10.90
C MET A 1 -11.38 27.94 -9.40
N SER A 2 -11.54 26.77 -8.79
CA SER A 2 -11.45 26.61 -7.34
C SER A 2 -10.03 26.20 -6.98
N GLN A 3 -9.41 26.87 -6.01
CA GLN A 3 -8.09 26.52 -5.50
C GLN A 3 -8.08 25.08 -4.97
N PRO A 4 -6.97 24.34 -5.13
CA PRO A 4 -6.83 23.04 -4.49
C PRO A 4 -6.92 23.23 -2.96
N PRO A 5 -7.65 22.34 -2.24
CA PRO A 5 -7.74 22.42 -0.80
C PRO A 5 -6.36 22.31 -0.15
N THR A 6 -6.16 23.08 0.92
CA THR A 6 -4.90 23.10 1.69
C THR A 6 -4.91 22.04 2.79
N VAL A 7 -3.75 21.61 3.27
CA VAL A 7 -3.56 20.50 4.24
C VAL A 7 -4.46 20.63 5.49
N ASN A 8 -4.66 21.85 5.99
CA ASN A 8 -5.53 22.12 7.14
C ASN A 8 -7.02 21.85 6.89
N ASP A 9 -7.47 21.86 5.64
CA ASP A 9 -8.86 21.61 5.27
C ASP A 9 -9.20 20.11 5.37
N PHE A 10 -8.26 19.23 5.02
CA PHE A 10 -8.47 17.77 5.03
C PHE A 10 -8.67 17.18 6.42
N ARG A 11 -8.03 17.76 7.45
CA ARG A 11 -8.15 17.35 8.84
C ARG A 11 -9.58 17.53 9.37
N SER A 12 -10.30 18.53 8.88
CA SER A 12 -11.72 18.75 9.22
C SER A 12 -12.70 17.90 8.39
N VAL A 13 -12.25 17.40 7.23
CA VAL A 13 -13.09 16.67 6.27
C VAL A 13 -13.11 15.16 6.53
N TYR A 14 -12.10 14.62 7.22
CA TYR A 14 -11.98 13.18 7.46
C TYR A 14 -11.92 12.83 8.94
N ASN A 15 -12.93 12.09 9.41
CA ASN A 15 -12.90 11.46 10.71
C ASN A 15 -11.92 10.26 10.66
N LEU A 16 -10.64 10.51 10.98
CA LEU A 16 -9.60 9.48 11.02
C LEU A 16 -9.83 8.45 12.14
N VAL A 17 -10.55 8.85 13.19
CA VAL A 17 -10.97 7.96 14.28
C VAL A 17 -11.92 6.89 13.77
N GLU A 18 -12.87 7.27 12.92
CA GLU A 18 -13.77 6.31 12.27
C GLU A 18 -13.05 5.35 11.32
N LEU A 19 -11.82 5.67 10.88
CA LEU A 19 -11.03 4.84 9.99
C LEU A 19 -9.94 4.02 10.74
N GLU A 20 -9.80 4.19 12.05
CA GLU A 20 -8.71 3.60 12.87
C GLU A 20 -7.31 4.00 12.34
N LEU A 21 -7.18 5.27 11.97
CA LEU A 21 -5.96 5.87 11.40
C LEU A 21 -5.49 7.09 12.20
N GLU A 22 -5.85 7.20 13.47
CA GLU A 22 -5.52 8.35 14.32
C GLU A 22 -4.01 8.57 14.43
N ASP A 23 -3.24 7.48 14.50
CA ASP A 23 -1.78 7.49 14.62
C ASP A 23 -1.07 8.17 13.42
N TYR A 24 -1.79 8.39 12.32
CA TYR A 24 -1.27 8.95 11.09
C TYR A 24 -1.75 10.38 10.80
N GLU A 25 -2.46 11.00 11.75
CA GLU A 25 -3.12 12.30 11.57
C GLU A 25 -2.16 13.44 11.14
N GLU A 26 -0.89 13.38 11.55
CA GLU A 26 0.11 14.41 11.23
C GLU A 26 0.86 14.17 9.91
N ASN A 27 0.61 13.05 9.22
CA ASN A 27 1.36 12.69 8.03
C ASN A 27 0.68 13.14 6.74
N GLU A 28 1.23 14.18 6.09
CA GLU A 28 0.68 14.75 4.84
C GLU A 28 0.50 13.70 3.73
N LEU A 29 1.45 12.79 3.54
CA LEU A 29 1.36 11.72 2.54
C LEU A 29 0.17 10.80 2.83
N VAL A 30 -0.10 10.49 4.09
CA VAL A 30 -1.24 9.66 4.50
C VAL A 30 -2.55 10.39 4.19
N LEU A 31 -2.64 11.68 4.54
CA LEU A 31 -3.83 12.49 4.30
C LEU A 31 -4.16 12.62 2.81
N ASP A 32 -3.15 12.90 1.97
CA ASP A 32 -3.31 12.97 0.51
C ASP A 32 -3.77 11.63 -0.06
N THR A 33 -3.18 10.53 0.42
CA THR A 33 -3.57 9.18 -0.02
C THR A 33 -5.00 8.85 0.40
N ILE A 34 -5.44 9.26 1.60
CA ILE A 34 -6.84 9.11 2.05
C ILE A 34 -7.79 9.88 1.14
N HIS A 35 -7.42 11.11 0.78
CA HIS A 35 -8.21 11.95 -0.11
C HIS A 35 -8.41 11.29 -1.48
N ASP A 36 -7.31 10.84 -2.09
CA ASP A 36 -7.32 10.19 -3.40
C ASP A 36 -8.15 8.90 -3.40
N LEU A 37 -7.94 8.06 -2.38
CA LEU A 37 -8.68 6.81 -2.24
C LEU A 37 -10.17 7.03 -1.97
N LYS A 38 -10.54 8.01 -1.12
CA LYS A 38 -11.95 8.36 -0.91
C LYS A 38 -12.59 8.83 -2.21
N SER A 39 -11.93 9.72 -2.94
CA SER A 39 -12.38 10.20 -4.25
C SER A 39 -12.56 9.04 -5.23
N PHE A 40 -11.62 8.11 -5.26
CA PHE A 40 -11.70 6.91 -6.09
C PHE A 40 -12.88 6.00 -5.69
N PHE A 41 -13.06 5.70 -4.40
CA PHE A 41 -14.14 4.83 -3.93
C PHE A 41 -15.52 5.46 -4.10
N GLN A 42 -15.61 6.79 -4.06
CA GLN A 42 -16.87 7.51 -4.26
C GLN A 42 -17.26 7.63 -5.73
N ASN A 43 -16.28 7.82 -6.64
CA ASN A 43 -16.53 8.05 -8.07
C ASN A 43 -16.43 6.80 -8.93
N SER A 44 -15.97 5.66 -8.39
CA SER A 44 -15.89 4.41 -9.15
C SER A 44 -17.21 3.63 -9.08
N ASN A 45 -17.94 3.64 -10.20
CA ASN A 45 -19.11 2.76 -10.40
C ASN A 45 -18.76 1.26 -10.28
N ASN A 46 -17.47 0.92 -10.27
CA ASN A 46 -16.93 -0.44 -10.18
C ASN A 46 -16.27 -0.77 -8.83
N CYS A 47 -16.29 0.09 -7.80
CA CYS A 47 -15.86 -0.33 -6.45
C CYS A 47 -16.85 -1.36 -5.90
N THR A 48 -16.52 -2.63 -6.14
CA THR A 48 -17.26 -3.79 -5.60
C THR A 48 -17.28 -3.83 -4.08
N CYS A 49 -16.36 -3.10 -3.45
CA CYS A 49 -16.29 -2.87 -2.02
C CYS A 49 -17.56 -2.20 -1.47
N ARG A 50 -18.08 -1.17 -2.16
CA ARG A 50 -19.31 -0.46 -1.78
C ARG A 50 -20.60 -1.20 -2.09
N ILE A 51 -20.57 -2.11 -3.06
CA ILE A 51 -21.76 -2.86 -3.50
C ILE A 51 -22.25 -3.80 -2.39
N LYS A 52 -21.35 -4.35 -1.58
CA LYS A 52 -21.69 -5.31 -0.51
C LYS A 52 -21.89 -4.67 0.86
N GLN A 53 -21.19 -3.59 1.16
CA GLN A 53 -21.29 -2.86 2.43
C GLN A 53 -21.15 -1.37 2.17
N LYS A 54 -22.02 -0.54 2.77
CA LYS A 54 -21.97 0.93 2.63
C LYS A 54 -20.78 1.58 3.35
N ASP A 55 -19.99 0.77 4.04
CA ASP A 55 -18.89 1.20 4.89
C ASP A 55 -17.60 1.40 4.08
N LEU A 56 -17.02 2.61 4.15
CA LEU A 56 -15.76 2.93 3.50
C LEU A 56 -14.58 2.16 4.10
N ARG A 57 -14.67 1.76 5.38
CA ARG A 57 -13.60 0.99 6.05
C ARG A 57 -13.26 -0.28 5.29
N THR A 58 -14.28 -0.99 4.80
CA THR A 58 -14.11 -2.22 4.02
C THR A 58 -13.34 -1.96 2.72
N CYS A 59 -13.49 -0.79 2.10
CA CYS A 59 -12.70 -0.40 0.93
C CYS A 59 -11.22 -0.23 1.30
N PHE A 60 -10.95 0.52 2.38
CA PHE A 60 -9.60 0.79 2.88
C PHE A 60 -8.87 -0.48 3.33
N GLU A 61 -9.57 -1.37 4.04
CA GLU A 61 -9.05 -2.68 4.43
C GLU A 61 -8.73 -3.53 3.20
N LYS A 62 -9.63 -3.58 2.21
CA LYS A 62 -9.45 -4.39 1.01
C LYS A 62 -8.28 -3.94 0.13
N VAL A 63 -7.99 -2.64 0.08
CA VAL A 63 -6.79 -2.13 -0.62
C VAL A 63 -5.52 -2.25 0.23
N GLY A 64 -5.64 -2.69 1.48
CA GLY A 64 -4.50 -2.91 2.37
C GLY A 64 -3.88 -1.61 2.88
N PHE A 65 -4.65 -0.52 2.97
CA PHE A 65 -4.14 0.81 3.32
C PHE A 65 -3.30 0.83 4.60
N LYS A 66 -3.87 0.30 5.70
CA LYS A 66 -3.20 0.27 7.01
C LYS A 66 -1.88 -0.50 6.95
N ARG A 67 -1.92 -1.73 6.43
CA ARG A 67 -0.73 -2.59 6.28
C ARG A 67 0.35 -1.96 5.42
N PHE A 68 -0.02 -1.24 4.36
CA PHE A 68 0.92 -0.54 3.51
C PHE A 68 1.66 0.56 4.28
N PHE A 69 0.93 1.41 5.01
CA PHE A 69 1.54 2.52 5.73
C PHE A 69 2.33 2.06 6.96
N GLU A 70 1.84 1.06 7.70
CA GLU A 70 2.62 0.39 8.76
C GLU A 70 3.99 -0.05 8.21
N ARG A 71 3.99 -0.81 7.10
CA ARG A 71 5.23 -1.28 6.48
C ARG A 71 6.07 -0.13 5.92
N HIS A 72 5.45 0.89 5.35
CA HIS A 72 6.15 2.05 4.82
C HIS A 72 6.93 2.77 5.93
N PHE A 73 6.30 2.99 7.08
CA PHE A 73 6.94 3.65 8.21
C PHE A 73 8.03 2.79 8.85
N GLU A 74 7.81 1.48 8.98
CA GLU A 74 8.86 0.54 9.39
C GLU A 74 10.10 0.67 8.49
N LEU A 75 9.92 0.66 7.17
CA LEU A 75 11.02 0.75 6.21
C LEU A 75 11.68 2.14 6.20
N LYS A 76 10.91 3.21 6.42
CA LYS A 76 11.43 4.57 6.52
C LYS A 76 12.25 4.81 7.79
N ALA A 77 11.99 4.05 8.86
CA ALA A 77 12.71 4.15 10.11
C ALA A 77 14.05 3.40 10.11
N LEU A 78 14.30 2.54 9.12
CA LEU A 78 15.55 1.79 8.99
C LEU A 78 16.74 2.70 8.64
N GLU A 79 17.90 2.39 9.20
CA GLU A 79 19.16 2.96 8.73
C GLU A 79 19.51 2.44 7.32
N GLU A 80 20.36 3.17 6.59
CA GLU A 80 20.74 2.82 5.21
C GLU A 80 21.21 1.37 5.06
N ARG A 81 22.04 0.90 5.99
CA ARG A 81 22.56 -0.48 5.98
C ARG A 81 21.47 -1.53 6.24
N GLU A 82 20.53 -1.23 7.12
CA GLU A 82 19.42 -2.13 7.45
C GLU A 82 18.43 -2.20 6.29
N LEU A 83 18.13 -1.06 5.67
CA LEU A 83 17.30 -0.99 4.47
C LEU A 83 17.94 -1.77 3.30
N GLU A 84 19.25 -1.62 3.09
CA GLU A 84 19.98 -2.35 2.06
C GLU A 84 19.90 -3.86 2.29
N LEU A 85 20.12 -4.32 3.53
CA LEU A 85 19.99 -5.73 3.90
C LEU A 85 18.56 -6.23 3.71
N PHE A 86 17.57 -5.44 4.10
CA PHE A 86 16.16 -5.78 3.92
C PHE A 86 15.83 -5.99 2.43
N VAL A 87 16.20 -5.05 1.56
CA VAL A 87 15.94 -5.14 0.11
C VAL A 87 16.64 -6.37 -0.48
N LYS A 88 17.91 -6.61 -0.12
CA LYS A 88 18.66 -7.79 -0.57
C LYS A 88 17.98 -9.09 -0.15
N SER A 89 17.53 -9.17 1.11
CA SER A 89 16.81 -10.35 1.63
C SER A 89 15.51 -10.60 0.86
N GLN A 90 14.71 -9.56 0.61
CA GLN A 90 13.50 -9.67 -0.19
C GLN A 90 13.81 -10.16 -1.61
N LEU A 91 14.82 -9.61 -2.26
CA LEU A 91 15.24 -10.04 -3.60
C LEU A 91 15.74 -11.48 -3.62
N THR A 92 16.47 -11.92 -2.59
CA THR A 92 16.94 -13.32 -2.48
C THR A 92 15.82 -14.33 -2.24
N SER A 93 14.64 -13.89 -1.82
CA SER A 93 13.46 -14.74 -1.66
C SER A 93 12.80 -15.09 -3.01
N PHE A 94 13.27 -14.50 -4.12
CA PHE A 94 12.81 -14.83 -5.46
C PHE A 94 13.85 -15.69 -6.19
N GLU A 95 13.42 -16.86 -6.63
CA GLU A 95 14.18 -17.70 -7.53
C GLU A 95 13.88 -17.30 -8.98
N ILE A 96 14.94 -17.05 -9.75
CA ILE A 96 14.85 -16.81 -11.19
C ILE A 96 14.90 -18.17 -11.87
N SER A 97 13.75 -18.66 -12.32
CA SER A 97 13.69 -19.88 -13.13
C SER A 97 13.91 -19.54 -14.61
N ASP A 98 15.08 -19.89 -15.15
CA ASP A 98 15.36 -19.88 -16.60
C ASP A 98 14.70 -21.08 -17.30
N GLU A 99 13.45 -21.37 -16.97
CA GLU A 99 12.65 -22.32 -17.74
C GLU A 99 12.33 -21.67 -19.08
N LYS A 100 13.21 -21.92 -20.06
CA LYS A 100 12.92 -21.70 -21.47
C LYS A 100 11.76 -22.63 -21.85
N GLU A 101 10.52 -22.21 -21.58
CA GLU A 101 9.36 -22.79 -22.24
C GLU A 101 9.59 -22.61 -23.74
N LYS A 102 9.98 -23.71 -24.41
CA LYS A 102 10.02 -23.78 -25.87
C LYS A 102 8.62 -23.36 -26.33
N ASN A 103 8.51 -22.18 -26.96
CA ASN A 103 7.33 -21.60 -27.63
C ASN A 103 6.62 -20.40 -26.99
N LYS A 104 7.16 -19.72 -25.96
CA LYS A 104 6.63 -18.41 -25.54
C LYS A 104 7.70 -17.32 -25.49
N THR A 105 7.29 -16.09 -25.74
CA THR A 105 8.11 -14.88 -25.61
C THR A 105 8.87 -14.90 -24.27
N PRO A 106 10.11 -14.39 -24.21
CA PRO A 106 10.92 -14.41 -22.99
C PRO A 106 10.21 -13.62 -21.90
N ARG A 107 9.51 -14.33 -21.02
CA ARG A 107 8.82 -13.77 -19.88
C ARG A 107 9.55 -14.29 -18.66
N HIS A 108 10.28 -13.41 -17.98
CA HIS A 108 10.90 -13.74 -16.71
C HIS A 108 9.78 -14.17 -15.75
N THR A 109 9.85 -15.42 -15.29
CA THR A 109 8.92 -15.97 -14.31
C THR A 109 9.63 -15.91 -12.97
N TYR A 110 9.12 -15.08 -12.08
CA TYR A 110 9.62 -14.99 -10.70
C TYR A 110 8.89 -16.03 -9.88
N ARG A 111 9.62 -16.98 -9.28
CA ARG A 111 9.05 -17.92 -8.33
C ARG A 111 9.43 -17.48 -6.93
N TYR A 112 8.42 -17.20 -6.10
CA TYR A 112 8.67 -16.97 -4.68
C TYR A 112 9.14 -18.28 -4.06
N ASN A 113 10.33 -18.27 -3.48
CA ASN A 113 10.89 -19.40 -2.76
C ASN A 113 11.01 -18.98 -1.29
N TYR A 114 10.07 -19.46 -0.47
CA TYR A 114 10.03 -19.13 0.95
C TYR A 114 11.28 -19.69 1.64
N ASN A 115 12.19 -18.80 2.03
CA ASN A 115 13.46 -19.18 2.64
C ASN A 115 13.36 -19.11 4.17
N TYR A 116 13.26 -20.27 4.83
CA TYR A 116 13.25 -20.38 6.31
C TYR A 116 14.53 -19.90 7.00
N SER A 117 15.62 -19.67 6.25
CA SER A 117 16.91 -19.24 6.79
C SER A 117 17.01 -17.72 7.00
N LEU A 118 16.10 -16.96 6.39
CA LEU A 118 16.08 -15.50 6.45
C LEU A 118 14.86 -15.07 7.29
N PRO A 119 15.06 -14.51 8.50
CA PRO A 119 13.95 -13.97 9.26
C PRO A 119 13.39 -12.75 8.53
N LEU A 120 12.07 -12.75 8.33
CA LEU A 120 11.31 -11.62 7.76
C LEU A 120 11.06 -10.54 8.81
#